data_AF-A0A948B3T2-F1
#
_entry.id   AF-A0A948B3T2-F1
#
_cell.length_a   1.000
_cell.length_b   1.000
_cell.length_c   1.000
_cell.angle_alpha   90.00
_cell.angle_beta   90.00
_cell.angle_gamma   90.00
#
_symmetry.space_group_name_H-M   'P 1'
#
loop_
_entity.id
_entity.type
_entity.pdbx_description
1 polymer ?
#
loop_
_entity_poly.entity_id
_entity_poly.type
_entity_poly.pdbx_seq_one_letter_code
_entity_poly.pdbx_strand_id
1 'polypeptide(L)'
;MFGKTAFSLIELLVVLAVLGLLVMILLPVGVRSLEAARRAECESNLRQLFLANAAYAAETGRYVAAAPDIFGANRQRWHGARASGSGAFDGTQGPLARFLGDGRVRRCPSFPDYRQDATANAFEAACGGYGYNDRGVGSQIYLLGYGAAAMQKGMPAGGIQRPAATVMFTDAAFGQPYNNPRYLIEYSFAEAYFFVGATPAQLYGPARPSIHFRHGGYAGVVWCDGHVTHEAQKLGNFASGLGWFGPPDNSLFDPF
;
A
#
# COMPACT_ATOMS: atom_id res chain seq x y z
N MET A 1 -46.90 -22.30 -46.30
CA MET A 1 -46.14 -23.33 -45.57
C MET A 1 -44.67 -22.98 -45.66
N PHE A 2 -44.09 -22.38 -44.61
CA PHE A 2 -42.65 -22.11 -44.57
C PHE A 2 -41.92 -23.39 -44.16
N GLY A 3 -41.22 -24.02 -45.11
CA GLY A 3 -40.37 -25.17 -44.83
C GLY A 3 -39.30 -24.77 -43.82
N LYS A 4 -39.32 -25.37 -42.63
CA LYS A 4 -38.27 -25.16 -41.64
C LYS A 4 -37.02 -25.87 -42.14
N THR A 5 -36.03 -25.11 -42.61
CA THR A 5 -34.68 -25.60 -42.89
C THR A 5 -34.10 -26.16 -41.59
N ALA A 6 -33.88 -27.47 -41.55
CA ALA A 6 -33.24 -28.13 -40.42
C ALA A 6 -31.74 -27.83 -40.45
N PHE A 7 -31.22 -27.33 -39.33
CA PHE A 7 -29.81 -27.02 -39.15
C PHE A 7 -28.99 -28.32 -39.15
N SER A 8 -27.91 -28.38 -39.92
CA SER A 8 -27.05 -29.57 -39.98
C SER A 8 -26.07 -29.62 -38.80
N LEU A 9 -25.65 -30.83 -38.45
CA LEU A 9 -24.65 -31.06 -37.40
C LEU A 9 -23.30 -30.39 -37.74
N ILE A 10 -22.94 -30.33 -39.03
CA ILE A 10 -21.71 -29.70 -39.50
C ILE A 10 -21.78 -28.18 -39.31
N GLU A 11 -22.90 -27.54 -39.64
CA GLU A 11 -23.08 -26.10 -39.44
C GLU A 11 -22.95 -25.73 -37.96
N LEU A 12 -23.50 -26.53 -37.04
CA LEU A 12 -23.34 -26.31 -35.60
C LEU A 12 -21.89 -26.46 -35.16
N LEU A 13 -21.19 -27.46 -35.68
CA LEU A 13 -19.79 -27.71 -35.34
C LEU A 13 -18.88 -26.56 -35.79
N VAL A 14 -19.07 -26.05 -37.01
CA VAL A 14 -18.30 -24.91 -37.53
C VAL A 14 -18.55 -23.65 -36.71
N VAL A 15 -19.80 -23.38 -36.33
CA VAL A 15 -20.14 -22.21 -35.48
C VAL A 15 -19.45 -22.31 -34.12
N LEU A 16 -19.51 -23.48 -33.47
CA LEU A 16 -18.85 -23.67 -32.18
C LEU A 16 -17.31 -23.59 -32.30
N ALA A 17 -16.73 -24.08 -33.39
CA ALA A 17 -15.30 -23.97 -33.65
C ALA A 17 -14.85 -22.50 -33.81
N VAL A 18 -15.61 -21.69 -34.56
CA VAL A 18 -15.33 -20.26 -34.72
C VAL A 18 -15.54 -19.50 -33.40
N LEU A 19 -16.62 -19.78 -32.66
CA LEU A 19 -16.85 -19.18 -31.35
C LEU A 19 -15.72 -19.54 -30.36
N GLY A 20 -15.28 -20.79 -30.35
CA GLY A 20 -14.16 -21.24 -29.52
C GLY A 20 -12.86 -20.51 -29.86
N LEU A 21 -12.54 -20.37 -31.15
CA LEU A 21 -11.37 -19.61 -31.62
C LEU A 21 -11.43 -18.14 -31.17
N LEU A 22 -12.58 -17.49 -31.33
CA LEU A 22 -12.76 -16.10 -30.92
C LEU A 22 -12.57 -15.92 -29.40
N VAL A 23 -13.16 -16.81 -28.59
CA VAL A 23 -13.01 -16.78 -27.13
C VAL A 23 -11.56 -16.98 -26.71
N MET A 24 -10.81 -17.90 -27.33
CA MET A 24 -9.39 -18.11 -27.04
C MET A 24 -8.54 -16.86 -27.27
N ILE A 25 -8.85 -16.06 -28.30
CA ILE A 25 -8.14 -14.81 -28.59
C ILE A 25 -8.56 -13.68 -27.64
N LEU A 26 -9.85 -13.62 -27.26
CA LEU A 26 -10.40 -12.54 -26.44
C LEU A 26 -10.06 -12.66 -24.94
N LEU A 27 -10.02 -13.89 -24.39
CA LEU A 27 -9.75 -14.12 -22.97
C LEU A 27 -8.43 -13.52 -22.45
N PRO A 28 -7.25 -13.74 -23.08
CA PRO A 28 -5.99 -13.20 -22.57
C PRO A 28 -5.95 -11.67 -22.62
N VAL A 29 -6.63 -11.05 -23.59
CA VAL A 29 -6.76 -9.59 -23.68
C VAL A 29 -7.61 -9.04 -22.54
N GLY A 30 -8.71 -9.72 -22.21
CA GLY A 30 -9.58 -9.33 -21.11
C GLY A 30 -8.87 -9.26 -19.76
N VAL A 31 -8.03 -10.25 -19.44
CA VAL A 31 -7.27 -10.29 -18.17
C VAL A 31 -6.29 -9.12 -18.07
N ARG A 32 -5.56 -8.80 -19.14
CA ARG A 32 -4.63 -7.66 -19.18
C ARG A 32 -5.34 -6.32 -18.98
N SER A 33 -6.53 -6.16 -19.57
CA SER A 33 -7.35 -4.96 -19.41
C SER A 33 -7.83 -4.79 -17.96
N LEU A 34 -8.20 -5.87 -17.29
CA LEU A 34 -8.59 -5.84 -15.87
C LEU A 34 -7.40 -5.47 -14.97
N GLU A 35 -6.21 -6.02 -15.22
CA GLU A 35 -5.00 -5.63 -14.48
C GLU A 35 -4.64 -4.16 -14.68
N ALA A 36 -4.75 -3.65 -15.91
CA ALA A 36 -4.53 -2.23 -16.20
C ALA A 36 -5.55 -1.35 -15.47
N ALA A 37 -6.83 -1.73 -15.46
CA ALA A 37 -7.87 -1.01 -14.73
C ALA A 37 -7.61 -1.00 -13.22
N ARG A 38 -7.23 -2.14 -12.64
CA ARG A 38 -6.86 -2.24 -11.22
C ARG A 38 -5.64 -1.38 -10.89
N ARG A 39 -4.62 -1.33 -11.76
CA ARG A 39 -3.46 -0.44 -11.59
C ARG A 39 -3.87 1.04 -11.60
N ALA A 40 -4.70 1.44 -12.56
CA ALA A 40 -5.21 2.81 -12.63
C ALA A 40 -6.03 3.20 -11.38
N GLU A 41 -6.81 2.26 -10.84
CA GLU A 41 -7.52 2.46 -9.56
C GLU A 41 -6.54 2.59 -8.39
N CYS A 42 -5.48 1.77 -8.34
CA CYS A 42 -4.46 1.90 -7.29
C CYS A 42 -3.72 3.25 -7.34
N GLU A 43 -3.39 3.71 -8.55
CA GLU A 43 -2.78 5.01 -8.79
C GLU A 43 -3.71 6.15 -8.35
N SER A 44 -5.01 6.05 -8.64
CA SER A 44 -6.03 6.98 -8.16
C SER A 44 -6.13 6.98 -6.63
N ASN A 45 -6.09 5.80 -6.01
CA ASN A 45 -6.13 5.67 -4.56
C ASN A 45 -4.90 6.32 -3.90
N LEU A 46 -3.70 6.11 -4.44
CA LEU A 46 -2.48 6.77 -3.95
C LEU A 46 -2.58 8.30 -4.05
N ARG A 47 -3.09 8.85 -5.16
CA ARG A 47 -3.34 10.29 -5.28
C ARG A 47 -4.33 10.79 -4.24
N GLN A 48 -5.43 10.06 -4.01
CA GLN A 48 -6.43 10.42 -3.01
C GLN A 48 -5.85 10.38 -1.57
N LEU A 49 -4.99 9.40 -1.26
CA LEU A 49 -4.27 9.34 0.02
C LEU A 49 -3.35 10.56 0.21
N PHE A 50 -2.60 10.93 -0.83
CA PHE A 50 -1.78 12.14 -0.80
C PHE A 50 -2.64 13.39 -0.57
N LEU A 51 -3.72 13.58 -1.34
CA LEU A 51 -4.59 14.74 -1.22
C LEU A 51 -5.22 14.83 0.18
N ALA A 52 -5.63 13.70 0.77
CA ALA A 52 -6.14 13.66 2.14
C ALA A 52 -5.09 14.12 3.17
N ASN A 53 -3.85 13.63 3.04
CA ASN A 53 -2.77 14.01 3.95
C ASN A 53 -2.31 15.46 3.74
N ALA A 54 -2.29 15.94 2.49
CA ALA A 54 -2.01 17.33 2.14
C ALA A 54 -3.09 18.28 2.68
N ALA A 55 -4.38 17.91 2.59
CA ALA A 55 -5.48 18.67 3.18
C ALA A 55 -5.39 18.72 4.71
N TYR A 56 -5.08 17.59 5.36
CA TYR A 56 -4.81 17.55 6.80
C TYR A 56 -3.64 18.49 7.17
N ALA A 57 -2.57 18.49 6.37
CA ALA A 57 -1.41 19.35 6.60
C ALA A 57 -1.69 20.83 6.36
N ALA A 58 -2.56 21.17 5.39
CA ALA A 58 -3.01 22.54 5.17
C ALA A 58 -3.78 23.09 6.38
N GLU A 59 -4.57 22.26 7.06
CA GLU A 59 -5.33 22.68 8.24
C GLU A 59 -4.48 22.74 9.53
N THR A 60 -3.49 21.86 9.68
CA THR A 60 -2.78 21.66 10.96
C THR A 60 -1.32 22.10 10.94
N GLY A 61 -0.78 22.42 9.76
CA GLY A 61 0.63 22.71 9.52
C GLY A 61 1.55 21.49 9.50
N ARG A 62 1.01 20.26 9.66
CA ARG A 62 1.78 19.02 9.78
C ARG A 62 1.11 17.88 9.04
N TYR A 63 1.89 16.98 8.47
CA TYR A 63 1.33 15.72 8.01
C TYR A 63 0.82 14.89 9.17
N VAL A 64 -0.08 13.95 8.86
CA VAL A 64 -0.67 13.08 9.86
C VAL A 64 0.39 12.21 10.53
N ALA A 65 0.23 11.95 11.83
CA ALA A 65 1.04 10.95 12.51
C ALA A 65 0.66 9.55 12.04
N ALA A 66 1.64 8.71 11.70
CA ALA A 66 1.41 7.36 11.20
C ALA A 66 0.78 6.45 12.25
N ALA A 67 1.26 6.53 13.50
CA ALA A 67 0.81 5.72 14.62
C ALA A 67 1.16 6.39 15.97
N PRO A 68 0.41 7.42 16.40
CA PRO A 68 0.77 8.28 17.53
C PRO A 68 0.84 7.55 18.88
N ASP A 69 0.16 6.40 19.01
CA ASP A 69 0.08 5.62 20.24
C ASP A 69 0.72 4.22 20.11
N ILE A 70 1.63 4.02 19.13
CA ILE A 70 2.25 2.71 18.85
C ILE A 70 3.02 2.13 20.05
N PHE A 71 3.58 2.99 20.91
CA PHE A 71 4.28 2.60 22.13
C PHE A 71 3.35 2.42 23.34
N GLY A 72 2.05 2.68 23.17
CA GLY A 72 1.04 2.62 24.22
C GLY A 72 -0.09 1.67 23.83
N ALA A 73 -1.31 2.21 23.73
CA ALA A 73 -2.50 1.41 23.45
C ALA A 73 -2.51 0.77 22.06
N ASN A 74 -1.71 1.31 21.12
CA ASN A 74 -1.59 0.82 19.75
C ASN A 74 -2.95 0.74 19.02
N ARG A 75 -3.80 1.75 19.20
CA ARG A 75 -5.18 1.79 18.69
C ARG A 75 -5.38 2.80 17.56
N GLN A 76 -4.40 3.64 17.27
CA GLN A 76 -4.52 4.68 16.24
C GLN A 76 -3.52 4.49 15.11
N ARG A 77 -4.00 4.70 13.89
CA ARG A 77 -3.20 4.78 12.66
C ARG A 77 -3.66 5.98 11.83
N TRP A 78 -2.84 6.38 10.87
CA TRP A 78 -3.20 7.40 9.88
C TRP A 78 -4.53 7.09 9.16
N HIS A 79 -4.87 5.81 9.00
CA HIS A 79 -5.99 5.33 8.21
C HIS A 79 -7.20 4.82 9.00
N GLY A 80 -7.16 4.87 10.34
CA GLY A 80 -8.14 4.14 11.15
C GLY A 80 -7.88 4.17 12.65
N ALA A 81 -8.88 3.75 13.41
CA ALA A 81 -8.76 3.43 14.84
C ALA A 81 -9.33 2.05 15.15
N ARG A 82 -9.02 1.48 16.31
CA ARG A 82 -9.54 0.17 16.74
C ARG A 82 -9.81 0.09 18.23
N ALA A 83 -10.67 -0.83 18.65
CA ALA A 83 -11.05 -0.99 20.05
C ALA A 83 -9.92 -1.58 20.93
N SER A 84 -9.14 -2.53 20.39
CA SER A 84 -8.04 -3.22 21.09
C SER A 84 -6.75 -3.19 20.26
N GLY A 85 -5.59 -3.30 20.91
CA GLY A 85 -4.27 -3.25 20.25
C GLY A 85 -3.94 -4.38 19.27
N SER A 86 -4.87 -5.32 19.05
CA SER A 86 -4.77 -6.40 18.07
C SER A 86 -6.05 -6.59 17.23
N GLY A 87 -7.06 -5.73 17.43
CA GLY A 87 -8.30 -5.76 16.66
C GLY A 87 -8.14 -5.20 15.25
N ALA A 88 -9.17 -5.42 14.42
CA ALA A 88 -9.27 -4.81 13.11
C ALA A 88 -9.47 -3.29 13.21
N PHE A 89 -8.91 -2.56 12.25
CA PHE A 89 -9.10 -1.12 12.14
C PHE A 89 -10.44 -0.75 11.50
N ASP A 90 -11.11 0.20 12.11
CA ASP A 90 -12.22 0.93 11.54
C ASP A 90 -11.69 2.20 10.86
N GLY A 91 -11.78 2.23 9.52
CA GLY A 91 -11.33 3.39 8.73
C GLY A 91 -12.37 4.46 8.52
N THR A 92 -13.56 4.33 9.13
CA THR A 92 -14.44 5.48 9.33
C THR A 92 -13.96 6.37 10.48
N GLN A 93 -12.97 5.89 11.24
CA GLN A 93 -12.30 6.61 12.30
C GLN A 93 -10.86 6.97 11.94
N GLY A 94 -10.23 7.78 12.80
CA GLY A 94 -8.85 8.21 12.62
C GLY A 94 -8.72 9.55 11.88
N PRO A 95 -7.49 10.06 11.79
CA PRO A 95 -7.22 11.44 11.40
C PRO A 95 -7.53 11.75 9.92
N LEU A 96 -7.37 10.79 9.01
CA LEU A 96 -7.66 10.99 7.58
C LEU A 96 -9.09 10.60 7.18
N ALA A 97 -9.89 10.00 8.06
CA ALA A 97 -11.22 9.46 7.69
C ALA A 97 -12.13 10.51 7.05
N ARG A 98 -12.19 11.73 7.61
CA ARG A 98 -13.01 12.83 7.06
C ARG A 98 -12.61 13.27 5.65
N PHE A 99 -11.36 13.04 5.25
CA PHE A 99 -10.83 13.38 3.92
C PHE A 99 -10.94 12.22 2.92
N LEU A 100 -11.03 10.99 3.42
CA LEU A 100 -11.11 9.76 2.62
C LEU A 100 -12.53 9.22 2.46
N GLY A 101 -13.53 9.87 3.07
CA GLY A 101 -14.94 9.48 2.98
C GLY A 101 -15.22 8.14 3.66
N ASP A 102 -15.71 7.17 2.89
CA ASP A 102 -16.10 5.83 3.39
C ASP A 102 -14.91 4.88 3.63
N GLY A 103 -13.68 5.37 3.44
CA GLY A 103 -12.46 4.61 3.67
C GLY A 103 -12.17 3.52 2.64
N ARG A 104 -12.91 3.46 1.51
CA ARG A 104 -12.65 2.51 0.41
C ARG A 104 -11.29 2.71 -0.25
N VAL A 105 -10.83 3.94 -0.34
CA VAL A 105 -9.55 4.37 -0.94
C VAL A 105 -8.35 3.60 -0.38
N ARG A 106 -8.44 3.16 0.88
CA ARG A 106 -7.37 2.42 1.57
C ARG A 106 -7.19 1.00 1.02
N ARG A 107 -8.21 0.43 0.40
CA ARG A 107 -8.17 -0.93 -0.14
C ARG A 107 -7.54 -0.93 -1.53
N CYS A 108 -6.61 -1.85 -1.75
CA CYS A 108 -5.98 -2.05 -3.04
C CYS A 108 -6.73 -3.18 -3.78
N PRO A 109 -7.37 -2.91 -4.94
CA PRO A 109 -8.06 -3.95 -5.73
C PRO A 109 -7.11 -5.01 -6.31
N SER A 110 -5.81 -4.71 -6.37
CA SER A 110 -4.76 -5.64 -6.81
C SER A 110 -4.16 -6.47 -5.68
N PHE A 111 -4.73 -6.39 -4.47
CA PHE A 111 -4.29 -7.18 -3.33
C PHE A 111 -5.47 -7.95 -2.76
N PRO A 112 -6.05 -8.93 -3.48
CA PRO A 112 -7.14 -9.76 -2.95
C PRO A 112 -6.63 -10.95 -2.12
N ASP A 113 -5.45 -11.49 -2.43
CA ASP A 113 -4.94 -12.78 -1.92
C ASP A 113 -4.15 -12.66 -0.61
N TYR A 114 -4.51 -11.71 0.24
CA TYR A 114 -3.93 -11.59 1.58
C TYR A 114 -4.79 -12.31 2.61
N ARG A 115 -4.14 -12.78 3.67
CA ARG A 115 -4.87 -13.47 4.72
C ARG A 115 -5.66 -12.45 5.55
N GLN A 116 -6.98 -12.49 5.40
CA GLN A 116 -7.93 -11.64 6.14
C GLN A 116 -8.32 -12.25 7.50
N ASP A 117 -8.11 -13.56 7.65
CA ASP A 117 -8.50 -14.30 8.85
C ASP A 117 -7.53 -13.99 9.99
N ALA A 118 -8.09 -13.62 11.14
CA ALA A 118 -7.44 -13.33 12.42
C ALA A 118 -6.69 -14.55 13.01
N THR A 119 -5.77 -15.09 12.24
CA THR A 119 -4.80 -16.09 12.67
C THR A 119 -3.72 -15.40 13.48
N ALA A 120 -3.07 -16.15 14.38
CA ALA A 120 -2.01 -15.63 15.23
C ALA A 120 -1.02 -14.81 14.36
N ASN A 121 -0.85 -13.52 14.69
CA ASN A 121 0.03 -12.52 14.07
C ASN A 121 -0.54 -11.67 12.89
N ALA A 122 -1.84 -11.69 12.59
CA ALA A 122 -2.48 -10.72 11.69
C ALA A 122 -2.83 -9.39 12.41
N PHE A 123 -1.81 -8.65 12.87
CA PHE A 123 -1.97 -7.54 13.82
C PHE A 123 -2.34 -6.17 13.22
N GLU A 124 -2.38 -6.03 11.89
CA GLU A 124 -2.83 -4.81 11.18
C GLU A 124 -4.08 -5.08 10.32
N ALA A 125 -4.98 -5.96 10.76
CA ALA A 125 -6.19 -6.27 10.00
C ALA A 125 -7.03 -5.02 9.67
N ALA A 126 -7.56 -4.97 8.45
CA ALA A 126 -8.33 -3.88 7.87
C ALA A 126 -7.57 -2.55 7.69
N CYS A 127 -6.24 -2.57 7.61
CA CYS A 127 -5.47 -1.38 7.25
C CYS A 127 -5.49 -1.07 5.75
N GLY A 128 -5.72 -2.08 4.90
CA GLY A 128 -5.76 -1.94 3.45
C GLY A 128 -4.45 -2.33 2.77
N GLY A 129 -4.25 -1.83 1.54
CA GLY A 129 -3.14 -2.25 0.68
C GLY A 129 -1.97 -1.28 0.59
N TYR A 130 -2.02 -0.14 1.28
CA TYR A 130 -1.05 0.94 1.17
C TYR A 130 -0.38 1.20 2.52
N GLY A 131 0.92 1.46 2.49
CA GLY A 131 1.73 1.83 3.64
C GLY A 131 2.13 3.28 3.58
N TYR A 132 2.22 3.91 4.74
CA TYR A 132 2.67 5.29 4.91
C TYR A 132 4.12 5.33 5.40
N ASN A 133 4.92 6.29 4.93
CA ASN A 133 6.29 6.52 5.42
C ASN A 133 6.24 6.98 6.89
N ASP A 134 6.27 6.02 7.80
CA ASP A 134 6.04 6.21 9.22
C ASP A 134 7.24 6.87 9.91
N ARG A 135 8.46 6.56 9.48
CA ARG A 135 9.70 7.06 10.09
C ARG A 135 10.08 8.46 9.62
N GLY A 136 9.74 8.81 8.38
CA GLY A 136 10.01 10.13 7.81
C GLY A 136 8.85 11.10 7.98
N VAL A 137 7.85 10.97 7.12
CA VAL A 137 6.74 11.93 7.00
C VAL A 137 5.75 11.78 8.15
N GLY A 138 5.45 10.54 8.53
CA GLY A 138 4.45 10.19 9.54
C GLY A 138 4.91 10.28 10.98
N SER A 139 6.14 10.73 11.23
CA SER A 139 6.67 10.94 12.58
C SER A 139 7.70 12.06 12.58
N GLN A 140 8.41 12.22 13.69
CA GLN A 140 9.57 13.10 13.83
C GLN A 140 10.83 12.31 14.23
N ILE A 141 10.93 11.04 13.83
CA ILE A 141 12.03 10.16 14.25
C ILE A 141 13.40 10.70 13.78
N TYR A 142 13.50 11.24 12.56
CA TYR A 142 14.73 11.89 12.07
C TYR A 142 15.07 13.24 12.75
N LEU A 143 14.22 13.73 13.67
CA LEU A 143 14.50 14.93 14.47
C LEU A 143 14.76 14.61 15.94
N LEU A 144 13.98 13.69 16.50
CA LEU A 144 13.93 13.43 17.95
C LEU A 144 14.52 12.07 18.34
N GLY A 145 14.82 11.22 17.35
CA GLY A 145 15.20 9.83 17.58
C GLY A 145 14.00 8.93 17.80
N TYR A 146 14.20 7.62 17.67
CA TYR A 146 13.15 6.63 17.83
C TYR A 146 12.63 6.59 19.27
N GLY A 147 11.35 6.92 19.44
CA GLY A 147 10.67 6.90 20.75
C GLY A 147 9.27 7.48 20.68
N ALA A 148 8.56 7.41 21.81
CA ALA A 148 7.16 7.82 21.90
C ALA A 148 6.93 9.28 21.50
N ALA A 149 7.81 10.20 21.92
CA ALA A 149 7.71 11.61 21.57
C ALA A 149 7.79 11.86 20.07
N ALA A 150 8.62 11.10 19.35
CA ALA A 150 8.78 11.22 17.91
C ALA A 150 7.56 10.72 17.13
N MET A 151 6.85 9.70 17.62
CA MET A 151 5.71 9.12 16.93
C MET A 151 4.41 9.92 17.09
N GLN A 152 4.30 10.76 18.13
CA GLN A 152 3.07 11.48 18.46
C GLN A 152 2.60 12.47 17.38
N LYS A 153 3.51 12.98 16.54
CA LYS A 153 3.23 14.01 15.54
C LYS A 153 3.90 13.63 14.23
N GLY A 154 3.24 13.90 13.11
CA GLY A 154 3.90 13.87 11.81
C GLY A 154 4.83 15.06 11.61
N MET A 155 5.65 14.97 10.57
CA MET A 155 6.59 15.99 10.17
C MET A 155 5.85 17.30 9.80
N PRO A 156 6.37 18.48 10.16
CA PRO A 156 5.87 19.74 9.62
C PRO A 156 5.89 19.70 8.09
N ALA A 157 4.85 20.23 7.44
CA ALA A 157 4.77 20.19 5.98
C ALA A 157 5.95 20.90 5.31
N GLY A 158 6.34 22.06 5.84
CA GLY A 158 7.54 22.79 5.42
C GLY A 158 8.87 22.20 5.88
N GLY A 159 8.86 21.07 6.59
CA GLY A 159 10.06 20.37 7.06
C GLY A 159 10.61 19.34 6.07
N ILE A 160 9.86 19.01 5.01
CA ILE A 160 10.31 18.08 3.96
C ILE A 160 11.23 18.85 2.98
N GLN A 161 12.53 18.56 2.98
CA GLN A 161 13.52 19.27 2.15
C GLN A 161 13.48 18.83 0.69
N ARG A 162 13.14 17.57 0.42
CA ARG A 162 13.14 16.99 -0.94
C ARG A 162 11.79 16.35 -1.30
N PRO A 163 10.68 17.11 -1.41
CA PRO A 163 9.34 16.53 -1.56
C PRO A 163 9.18 15.59 -2.77
N ALA A 164 9.84 15.88 -3.90
CA ALA A 164 9.82 15.04 -5.10
C ALA A 164 10.69 13.76 -4.98
N ALA A 165 11.47 13.61 -3.92
CA ALA A 165 12.31 12.44 -3.66
C ALA A 165 12.04 11.80 -2.29
N THR A 166 11.02 12.25 -1.56
CA THR A 166 10.58 11.65 -0.30
C THR A 166 9.26 10.92 -0.52
N VAL A 167 9.25 9.61 -0.23
CA VAL A 167 8.07 8.75 -0.32
C VAL A 167 7.05 9.18 0.73
N MET A 168 5.81 9.36 0.31
CA MET A 168 4.70 9.55 1.24
C MET A 168 3.97 8.24 1.47
N PHE A 169 3.37 7.65 0.42
CA PHE A 169 2.71 6.35 0.48
C PHE A 169 3.21 5.43 -0.64
N THR A 170 3.11 4.13 -0.42
CA THR A 170 3.37 3.10 -1.44
C THR A 170 2.51 1.87 -1.18
N ASP A 171 2.41 0.96 -2.15
CA ASP A 171 1.88 -0.38 -1.89
C ASP A 171 2.62 -1.08 -0.75
N ALA A 172 1.88 -1.65 0.20
CA ALA A 172 2.47 -2.32 1.34
C ALA A 172 1.78 -3.64 1.70
N ALA A 173 2.58 -4.57 2.21
CA ALA A 173 2.16 -5.84 2.79
C ALA A 173 3.21 -6.29 3.82
N PHE A 174 2.89 -7.30 4.63
CA PHE A 174 3.85 -7.86 5.56
C PHE A 174 3.84 -9.39 5.53
N GLY A 175 5.03 -9.99 5.53
CA GLY A 175 5.19 -11.44 5.50
C GLY A 175 5.04 -12.05 6.90
N GLN A 176 4.21 -13.08 7.03
CA GLN A 176 3.99 -13.83 8.26
C GLN A 176 4.11 -15.34 8.07
N PRO A 177 4.59 -16.10 9.08
CA PRO A 177 5.12 -15.65 10.37
C PRO A 177 6.45 -14.90 10.25
N TYR A 178 6.75 -14.02 11.22
CA TYR A 178 7.94 -13.16 11.26
C TYR A 178 9.22 -13.87 10.77
N ASN A 179 9.58 -15.04 11.30
CA ASN A 179 10.86 -15.68 10.98
C ASN A 179 10.87 -16.59 9.74
N ASN A 180 9.72 -16.86 9.13
CA ASN A 180 9.61 -17.73 7.95
C ASN A 180 8.30 -17.43 7.21
N PRO A 181 8.23 -16.35 6.42
CA PRO A 181 6.97 -15.87 5.84
C PRO A 181 6.38 -16.90 4.87
N ARG A 182 5.12 -17.26 5.11
CA ARG A 182 4.32 -18.21 4.32
C ARG A 182 3.11 -17.56 3.65
N TYR A 183 2.67 -16.43 4.17
CA TYR A 183 1.55 -15.66 3.62
C TYR A 183 1.76 -14.17 3.87
N LEU A 184 1.00 -13.36 3.14
CA LEU A 184 0.99 -11.91 3.28
C LEU A 184 -0.22 -11.47 4.11
N ILE A 185 -0.01 -10.45 4.94
CA ILE A 185 -1.06 -9.68 5.60
C ILE A 185 -0.99 -8.23 5.15
N GLU A 186 -2.06 -7.48 5.41
CA GLU A 186 -2.07 -6.03 5.27
C GLU A 186 -1.07 -5.38 6.23
N TYR A 187 -0.55 -4.21 5.86
CA TYR A 187 0.38 -3.47 6.71
C TYR A 187 0.29 -1.95 6.52
N SER A 188 0.35 -1.23 7.64
CA SER A 188 0.10 0.21 7.70
C SER A 188 1.29 1.08 7.28
N PHE A 189 2.50 0.52 7.20
CA PHE A 189 3.74 1.30 7.07
C PHE A 189 4.56 0.90 5.85
N ALA A 190 5.16 1.90 5.21
CA ALA A 190 6.21 1.73 4.24
C ALA A 190 7.55 1.91 4.95
N GLU A 191 8.25 0.81 5.22
CA GLU A 191 9.48 0.84 6.00
C GLU A 191 10.69 1.15 5.10
N ALA A 192 11.51 2.09 5.55
CA ALA A 192 12.81 2.40 4.96
C ALA A 192 13.76 1.20 5.04
N TYR A 193 14.89 1.25 4.33
CA TYR A 193 15.83 0.12 4.32
C TYR A 193 16.48 -0.14 5.69
N PHE A 194 16.83 0.90 6.44
CA PHE A 194 17.40 0.81 7.79
C PHE A 194 16.43 1.33 8.87
N PHE A 195 16.47 0.73 10.06
CA PHE A 195 15.82 1.34 11.22
C PHE A 195 16.58 2.61 11.65
N VAL A 196 15.83 3.65 12.00
CA VAL A 196 16.39 4.82 12.69
C VAL A 196 16.42 4.55 14.19
N GLY A 197 17.56 4.83 14.80
CA GLY A 197 17.86 4.62 16.20
C GLY A 197 17.27 5.67 17.13
N ALA A 198 17.55 5.51 18.43
CA ALA A 198 17.21 6.50 19.45
C ALA A 198 17.92 7.85 19.26
N THR A 199 18.98 7.89 18.43
CA THR A 199 19.64 9.12 17.99
C THR A 199 19.35 9.33 16.50
N PRO A 200 18.92 10.53 16.05
CA PRO A 200 18.47 10.76 14.66
C PRO A 200 19.41 10.32 13.54
N ALA A 201 20.73 10.38 13.77
CA ALA A 201 21.74 10.00 12.77
C ALA A 201 22.11 8.51 12.79
N GLN A 202 21.55 7.74 13.73
CA GLN A 202 21.94 6.36 13.94
C GLN A 202 21.05 5.42 13.14
N LEU A 203 21.65 4.65 12.23
CA LEU A 203 20.96 3.63 11.45
C LEU A 203 21.36 2.23 11.93
N TYR A 204 20.38 1.32 12.00
CA TYR A 204 20.59 -0.03 12.51
C TYR A 204 19.92 -1.06 11.63
N GLY A 205 20.73 -1.97 11.06
CA GLY A 205 20.30 -3.21 10.40
C GLY A 205 19.31 -3.03 9.24
N PRO A 206 19.29 -3.94 8.26
CA PRO A 206 18.19 -3.91 7.30
C PRO A 206 16.88 -4.15 8.05
N ALA A 207 15.92 -3.23 7.88
CA ALA A 207 14.54 -3.43 8.27
C ALA A 207 13.95 -4.61 7.51
N ARG A 208 12.72 -4.98 7.82
CA ARG A 208 12.03 -5.97 6.99
C ARG A 208 11.27 -5.28 5.89
N PRO A 209 11.28 -5.85 4.68
CA PRO A 209 10.60 -5.21 3.58
C PRO A 209 9.09 -5.24 3.83
N SER A 210 8.48 -4.07 3.74
CA SER A 210 7.02 -3.95 3.78
C SER A 210 6.42 -3.44 2.47
N ILE A 211 7.25 -3.03 1.51
CA ILE A 211 6.80 -2.56 0.20
C ILE A 211 6.50 -3.77 -0.67
N HIS A 212 5.32 -3.79 -1.32
CA HIS A 212 4.86 -4.95 -2.06
C HIS A 212 4.67 -4.67 -3.55
N PHE A 213 5.41 -5.38 -4.39
CA PHE A 213 5.51 -5.19 -5.83
C PHE A 213 4.43 -5.96 -6.61
N ARG A 214 3.17 -5.79 -6.20
CA ARG A 214 1.99 -6.53 -6.72
C ARG A 214 1.66 -6.25 -8.19
N HIS A 215 2.15 -5.15 -8.77
CA HIS A 215 1.78 -4.74 -10.12
C HIS A 215 2.73 -5.32 -11.17
N GLY A 216 2.99 -6.62 -11.10
CA GLY A 216 3.91 -7.32 -12.00
C GLY A 216 5.37 -6.93 -11.75
N GLY A 217 5.79 -6.86 -10.48
CA GLY A 217 7.15 -6.47 -10.09
C GLY A 217 7.34 -4.96 -9.85
N TYR A 218 6.25 -4.19 -9.89
CA TYR A 218 6.21 -2.77 -9.60
C TYR A 218 5.34 -2.48 -8.38
N ALA A 219 5.72 -1.45 -7.62
CA ALA A 219 4.92 -0.84 -6.57
C ALA A 219 4.55 0.58 -7.02
N GLY A 220 3.29 0.96 -6.83
CA GLY A 220 2.86 2.35 -6.95
C GLY A 220 3.37 3.16 -5.77
N VAL A 221 3.96 4.32 -6.05
CA VAL A 221 4.56 5.22 -5.06
C VAL A 221 4.03 6.62 -5.27
N VAL A 222 3.50 7.25 -4.23
CA VAL A 222 3.21 8.69 -4.25
C VAL A 222 4.20 9.44 -3.37
N TRP A 223 4.79 10.47 -3.95
CA TRP A 223 5.84 11.27 -3.34
C TRP A 223 5.24 12.48 -2.60
N CYS A 224 6.04 13.15 -1.77
CA CYS A 224 5.57 14.27 -0.95
C CYS A 224 5.17 15.54 -1.73
N ASP A 225 5.50 15.64 -3.01
CA ASP A 225 4.98 16.67 -3.92
C ASP A 225 3.67 16.25 -4.66
N GLY A 226 3.24 14.99 -4.49
CA GLY A 226 2.00 14.45 -5.03
C GLY A 226 2.09 13.74 -6.37
N HIS A 227 3.27 13.70 -7.01
CA HIS A 227 3.41 12.89 -8.22
C HIS A 227 3.41 11.39 -7.86
N VAL A 228 2.98 10.55 -8.81
CA VAL A 228 2.91 9.10 -8.65
C VAL A 228 3.83 8.43 -9.65
N THR A 229 4.66 7.51 -9.18
CA THR A 229 5.53 6.67 -10.01
C THR A 229 5.24 5.19 -9.78
N HIS A 230 5.79 4.36 -10.66
CA HIS A 230 5.77 2.91 -10.52
C HIS A 230 7.21 2.43 -10.41
N GLU A 231 7.62 2.06 -9.20
CA GLU A 231 8.99 1.69 -8.90
C GLU A 231 9.18 0.18 -8.98
N ALA A 232 10.23 -0.25 -9.67
CA ALA A 232 10.59 -1.66 -9.78
C ALA A 232 11.31 -2.17 -8.53
N GLN A 233 11.08 -3.44 -8.19
CA GLN A 233 11.79 -4.08 -7.09
C GLN A 233 13.29 -4.16 -7.39
N LYS A 234 14.12 -3.64 -6.48
CA LYS A 234 15.59 -3.74 -6.57
C LYS A 234 16.18 -4.69 -5.53
N LEU A 235 15.56 -4.78 -4.36
CA LEU A 235 16.06 -5.53 -3.21
C LEU A 235 14.93 -6.31 -2.52
N GLY A 236 15.29 -7.30 -1.71
CA GLY A 236 14.36 -8.07 -0.89
C GLY A 236 14.01 -9.45 -1.45
N ASN A 237 12.82 -9.95 -1.11
CA ASN A 237 12.34 -11.26 -1.52
C ASN A 237 11.44 -11.15 -2.75
N PHE A 238 11.99 -11.45 -3.92
CA PHE A 238 11.26 -11.46 -5.19
C PHE A 238 10.18 -12.53 -5.26
N ALA A 239 10.32 -13.66 -4.54
CA ALA A 239 9.32 -14.73 -4.55
C ALA A 239 8.02 -14.32 -3.85
N SER A 240 8.12 -13.50 -2.80
CA SER A 240 6.95 -12.95 -2.10
C SER A 240 6.56 -11.55 -2.58
N GLY A 241 7.28 -10.98 -3.55
CA GLY A 241 7.11 -9.60 -4.00
C GLY A 241 7.31 -8.55 -2.90
N LEU A 242 8.03 -8.86 -1.81
CA LEU A 242 8.32 -7.92 -0.72
C LEU A 242 9.74 -7.40 -0.86
N GLY A 243 9.92 -6.09 -0.85
CA GLY A 243 11.26 -5.53 -1.01
C GLY A 243 11.40 -4.05 -0.77
N TRP A 244 12.38 -3.47 -1.46
CA TRP A 244 12.58 -2.04 -1.60
C TRP A 244 12.86 -1.68 -3.05
N PHE A 245 12.53 -0.44 -3.39
CA PHE A 245 13.00 0.25 -4.58
C PHE A 245 14.09 1.26 -4.19
N GLY A 246 14.82 1.77 -5.19
CA GLY A 246 15.90 2.73 -4.93
C GLY A 246 17.17 2.09 -4.33
N PRO A 247 18.07 2.93 -3.79
CA PRO A 247 19.31 2.46 -3.16
C PRO A 247 19.06 1.76 -1.81
N PRO A 248 20.00 0.91 -1.31
CA PRO A 248 19.92 0.24 -0.01
C PRO A 248 20.21 1.22 1.15
N ASP A 249 19.49 2.34 1.21
CA ASP A 249 19.61 3.36 2.24
C ASP A 249 18.23 3.98 2.56
N ASN A 250 18.23 5.01 3.40
CA ASN A 250 17.00 5.70 3.80
C ASN A 250 16.71 6.98 3.00
N SER A 251 17.48 7.30 1.97
CA SER A 251 17.43 8.60 1.27
C SER A 251 16.07 8.96 0.67
N LEU A 252 15.25 7.96 0.32
CA LEU A 252 13.89 8.13 -0.20
C LEU A 252 12.83 8.22 0.90
N PHE A 253 13.17 7.89 2.14
CA PHE A 253 12.27 7.91 3.30
C PHE A 253 12.61 9.05 4.26
N ASP A 254 13.87 9.47 4.29
CA ASP A 254 14.38 10.61 5.04
C ASP A 254 13.78 11.91 4.48
N PRO A 255 13.14 12.75 5.32
CA PRO A 255 12.63 14.04 4.90
C PRO A 255 13.72 15.10 4.66
N PHE A 256 14.98 14.83 4.97
CA PHE A 256 16.13 15.72 4.76
C PHE A 256 16.97 15.30 3.55
#